data_AF-A0A438JFC4-F1
#
_entry.id   AF-A0A438JFC4-F1
#
_cell.length_a   1.000
_cell.length_b   1.000
_cell.length_c   1.000
_cell.angle_alpha   90.00
_cell.angle_beta   90.00
_cell.angle_gamma   90.00
#
_symmetry.space_group_name_H-M   'P 1'
#
loop_
_entity.id
_entity.type
_entity.pdbx_description
1 polymer ?
#
loop_
_entity_poly.entity_id
_entity_poly.type
_entity_poly.pdbx_seq_one_letter_code
_entity_poly.pdbx_strand_id
1 'polypeptide(L)'
;MLSVLLKVVDNLLEKVLISGREEPEAPLSPAMDAVIRVFKRVTGLSESEGDGKAYGAAGVAFCSIRLLVASTQAINLIGKQGSLIKSIQESTGASVRVLSGGML
;
A
#
# COMPACT_ATOMS: atom_id res chain seq x y z
N MET A 1 9.95 -13.70 0.17
CA MET A 1 8.61 -13.56 -0.44
C MET A 1 7.95 -12.40 0.27
N LEU A 2 7.62 -11.33 -0.45
CA LEU A 2 6.85 -10.21 0.07
C LEU A 2 5.41 -10.36 -0.38
N SER A 3 4.47 -10.13 0.54
CA SER A 3 3.04 -10.18 0.27
C SER A 3 2.40 -8.85 0.60
N VAL A 4 1.56 -8.36 -0.31
CA VAL A 4 0.82 -7.11 -0.18
C VAL A 4 -0.66 -7.40 -0.37
N LEU A 5 -1.49 -6.92 0.54
CA LEU A 5 -2.94 -7.05 0.47
C LEU A 5 -3.54 -5.70 0.08
N LEU A 6 -4.21 -5.63 -1.07
CA LEU A 6 -4.98 -4.46 -1.48
C LEU A 6 -6.44 -4.65 -1.07
N LYS A 7 -6.99 -3.67 -0.35
CA LYS A 7 -8.42 -3.60 -0.03
C LYS A 7 -9.02 -2.33 -0.60
N VAL A 8 -9.99 -2.49 -1.49
CA VAL A 8 -10.81 -1.41 -2.03
C VAL A 8 -11.90 -1.11 -0.99
N VAL A 9 -11.93 0.12 -0.47
CA VAL A 9 -12.79 0.55 0.64
C VAL A 9 -14.26 0.61 0.20
N ASP A 10 -14.52 1.06 -1.02
CA ASP A 10 -15.89 1.17 -1.56
C ASP A 10 -16.47 -0.16 -2.06
N ASN A 11 -15.63 -1.21 -2.15
CA ASN A 11 -16.04 -2.57 -2.47
C ASN A 11 -15.71 -3.49 -1.28
N LEU A 12 -16.53 -3.36 -0.23
CA LEU A 12 -16.29 -3.83 1.14
C LEU A 12 -15.80 -5.30 1.27
N LEU A 13 -16.03 -6.15 0.27
CA LEU A 13 -15.74 -7.58 0.28
C LEU A 13 -14.55 -8.02 -0.61
N GLU A 14 -14.04 -7.17 -1.50
CA GLU A 14 -12.95 -7.57 -2.40
C GLU A 14 -11.58 -7.29 -1.78
N LYS A 15 -10.84 -8.37 -1.51
CA LYS A 15 -9.44 -8.34 -1.07
C LYS A 15 -8.59 -9.02 -2.14
N VAL A 16 -7.55 -8.34 -2.62
CA VAL A 16 -6.59 -8.92 -3.57
C VAL A 16 -5.26 -9.15 -2.86
N LEU A 17 -4.84 -10.41 -2.76
CA LEU A 17 -3.52 -10.78 -2.27
C LEU A 17 -2.54 -10.80 -3.45
N ILE A 18 -1.51 -9.96 -3.36
CA ILE A 18 -0.42 -9.90 -4.33
C ILE A 18 0.82 -10.44 -3.62
N SER A 19 1.49 -11.42 -4.21
CA SER A 19 2.72 -11.98 -3.66
C SER A 19 3.75 -12.18 -4.76
N GLY A 20 5.02 -12.00 -4.41
CA GLY A 20 6.12 -12.14 -5.35
C GLY A 20 7.39 -12.62 -4.65
N ARG A 21 8.28 -13.23 -5.42
CA ARG A 21 9.66 -13.44 -4.97
C ARG A 21 10.31 -12.06 -4.85
N GLU A 22 11.04 -11.86 -3.76
CA GLU A 22 11.74 -10.60 -3.54
C GLU A 22 13.00 -10.55 -4.41
N GLU A 23 13.26 -9.39 -5.01
CA GLU A 23 14.42 -9.11 -5.86
C GLU A 23 15.12 -7.87 -5.30
N PRO A 24 16.14 -8.05 -4.42
CA PRO A 24 16.76 -6.93 -3.69
C PRO A 24 17.46 -5.90 -4.59
N GLU A 25 17.90 -6.33 -5.77
CA GLU A 25 18.55 -5.47 -6.78
C GLU A 25 17.54 -4.67 -7.60
N ALA A 26 16.24 -4.98 -7.50
CA ALA A 26 15.20 -4.25 -8.19
C ALA A 26 14.89 -2.93 -7.44
N PRO A 27 14.62 -1.82 -8.16
CA PRO A 27 14.27 -0.54 -7.54
C PRO A 27 12.95 -0.60 -6.75
N LEU A 28 12.07 -1.51 -7.13
CA LEU A 28 10.84 -1.85 -6.41
C LEU A 28 10.68 -3.37 -6.40
N SER A 29 10.16 -3.91 -5.29
CA SER A 29 9.81 -5.32 -5.24
C SER A 29 8.71 -5.65 -6.27
N PRO A 30 8.71 -6.86 -6.86
CA PRO A 30 7.69 -7.26 -7.81
C PRO A 30 6.26 -7.14 -7.25
N ALA A 31 6.07 -7.43 -5.96
CA ALA A 31 4.77 -7.31 -5.30
C ALA A 31 4.32 -5.84 -5.12
N MET A 32 5.26 -4.92 -4.88
CA MET A 32 4.98 -3.49 -4.78
C MET A 32 4.70 -2.87 -6.15
N ASP A 33 5.46 -3.20 -7.18
CA ASP A 33 5.18 -2.74 -8.55
C ASP A 33 3.77 -3.20 -9.01
N ALA A 34 3.43 -4.48 -8.76
CA ALA A 34 2.10 -4.99 -9.05
C ALA A 34 1.00 -4.26 -8.27
N VAL A 35 1.16 -3.99 -6.97
CA VAL A 35 0.12 -3.29 -6.19
C VAL A 35 -0.09 -1.85 -6.66
N ILE A 36 0.97 -1.16 -7.09
CA ILE A 36 0.87 0.21 -7.62
C ILE A 36 0.07 0.21 -8.93
N ARG A 37 0.30 -0.77 -9.81
CA ARG A 37 -0.44 -0.91 -11.08
C ARG A 37 -1.92 -1.20 -10.84
N VAL A 38 -2.22 -2.13 -9.94
CA VAL A 38 -3.61 -2.46 -9.58
C VAL A 38 -4.28 -1.25 -8.91
N PHE A 39 -3.59 -0.56 -8.00
CA PHE A 39 -4.10 0.65 -7.35
C PHE A 39 -4.45 1.73 -8.38
N LYS A 40 -3.54 2.05 -9.30
CA LYS A 40 -3.79 3.01 -10.40
C LYS A 40 -5.02 2.62 -11.21
N ARG A 41 -5.13 1.33 -11.57
CA ARG A 41 -6.25 0.80 -12.36
C ARG A 41 -7.59 0.91 -11.64
N VAL A 42 -7.63 0.58 -10.35
CA VAL A 42 -8.86 0.61 -9.54
C VAL A 42 -9.29 2.03 -9.21
N THR A 43 -8.34 2.93 -8.96
CA THR A 43 -8.62 4.34 -8.62
C THR A 43 -8.86 5.21 -9.85
N GLY A 44 -8.66 4.68 -11.06
CA GLY A 44 -8.79 5.44 -12.30
C GLY A 44 -7.65 6.46 -12.53
N LEU A 45 -6.55 6.35 -11.79
CA LEU A 45 -5.34 7.15 -11.99
C LEU A 45 -4.64 6.67 -13.27
N SER A 46 -5.01 7.25 -14.42
CA SER A 46 -4.33 7.00 -15.69
C SER A 46 -2.89 7.53 -15.68
N GLU A 47 -1.99 6.88 -16.41
CA GLU A 47 -0.58 7.27 -16.58
C GLU A 47 -0.39 8.44 -17.57
N SER A 48 -1.48 9.13 -17.95
CA SER A 48 -1.47 10.17 -18.99
C SER A 48 -1.09 11.52 -18.37
N GLU A 49 0.11 11.99 -18.69
CA GLU A 49 0.73 13.31 -18.42
C GLU A 49 -0.02 14.51 -19.06
N GLY A 50 -1.34 14.49 -19.12
CA GLY A 50 -2.09 15.59 -19.71
C GLY A 50 -3.53 15.20 -19.97
N ASP A 51 -4.42 15.56 -19.05
CA ASP A 51 -5.33 16.67 -19.26
C ASP A 51 -6.11 16.86 -17.95
N GLY A 52 -6.26 18.10 -17.52
CA GLY A 52 -6.78 18.50 -16.22
C GLY A 52 -8.28 18.23 -16.03
N LYS A 53 -8.75 17.00 -16.21
CA LYS A 53 -10.05 16.59 -15.69
C LYS A 53 -9.92 16.38 -14.19
N ALA A 54 -10.17 17.48 -13.46
CA ALA A 54 -10.52 17.46 -12.06
C ALA A 54 -11.61 16.40 -11.84
N TYR A 55 -11.21 15.26 -11.26
CA TYR A 55 -12.13 14.23 -10.84
C TYR A 55 -12.95 14.83 -9.71
N GLY A 56 -14.19 15.21 -10.03
CA GLY A 56 -15.17 15.61 -9.03
C GLY A 56 -15.25 14.55 -7.93
N ALA A 57 -15.52 15.01 -6.71
CA ALA A 57 -15.51 14.27 -5.45
C ALA A 57 -16.49 13.06 -5.35
N ALA A 58 -16.96 12.50 -6.47
CA ALA A 58 -18.04 11.52 -6.54
C ALA A 58 -17.62 10.12 -7.04
N GLY A 59 -16.33 9.84 -7.26
CA GLY A 59 -15.93 8.53 -7.83
C GLY A 59 -14.52 8.05 -7.54
N VAL A 60 -13.78 8.66 -6.61
CA VAL A 60 -12.46 8.15 -6.22
C VAL A 60 -12.68 6.92 -5.35
N ALA A 61 -12.47 5.73 -5.91
CA ALA A 61 -12.48 4.50 -5.13
C ALA A 61 -11.40 4.61 -4.05
N PHE A 62 -11.78 4.77 -2.79
CA PHE A 62 -10.84 4.77 -1.68
C PHE A 62 -10.20 3.38 -1.62
N CYS A 63 -8.87 3.32 -1.64
CA CYS A 63 -8.14 2.06 -1.56
C CYS A 63 -7.16 2.12 -0.39
N SER A 64 -7.06 1.02 0.36
CA SER A 64 -6.07 0.84 1.41
C SER A 64 -5.13 -0.29 1.03
N ILE A 65 -3.82 -0.04 1.15
CA ILE A 65 -2.78 -1.04 0.95
C ILE A 65 -2.33 -1.51 2.33
N ARG A 66 -2.25 -2.82 2.53
CA ARG A 66 -1.75 -3.45 3.75
C ARG A 66 -0.55 -4.31 3.40
N LEU A 67 0.61 -3.98 3.94
CA LEU A 67 1.81 -4.78 3.81
C LEU A 67 1.74 -5.94 4.82
N LEU A 68 1.88 -7.17 4.34
CA LEU A 68 1.99 -8.33 5.21
C LEU A 68 3.48 -8.58 5.48
N VAL A 69 3.86 -8.40 6.73
CA VAL A 69 5.25 -8.50 7.18
C VAL A 69 5.31 -9.54 8.30
N ALA A 70 6.37 -10.34 8.33
CA ALA A 70 6.62 -11.25 9.44
C ALA A 70 6.66 -10.44 10.75
N SER A 71 6.00 -10.93 11.81
CA SER A 71 5.94 -10.24 13.09
C SER A 71 7.32 -9.87 13.65
N THR A 72 8.32 -10.72 13.41
CA THR A 72 9.73 -10.48 13.76
C THR A 72 10.36 -9.30 13.02
N GLN A 73 9.89 -8.96 11.82
CA GLN A 73 10.42 -7.85 11.01
C GLN A 73 9.65 -6.54 11.24
N ALA A 74 8.44 -6.59 11.80
CA ALA A 74 7.66 -5.40 12.10
C ALA A 74 8.39 -4.44 13.06
N ILE A 75 9.20 -4.98 13.99
CA ILE A 75 10.01 -4.18 14.93
C ILE A 75 10.99 -3.27 14.20
N ASN A 76 11.59 -3.75 13.10
CA ASN A 76 12.52 -2.95 12.30
C ASN A 76 11.80 -1.81 11.57
N LEU A 77 10.55 -2.01 11.14
CA LEU A 77 9.72 -0.97 10.53
C LEU A 77 9.26 0.09 11.54
N ILE A 78 8.94 -0.32 12.77
CA ILE A 78 8.59 0.60 13.85
C ILE A 78 9.81 1.46 14.22
N GLY A 79 10.98 0.83 14.32
CA GLY A 79 12.22 1.47 14.75
C GLY A 79 12.26 1.74 16.26
N LYS A 80 13.42 2.17 16.75
CA LYS A 80 13.63 2.45 18.18
C LYS A 80 12.69 3.57 18.64
N GLN A 81 11.88 3.32 19.67
CA GLN A 81 10.87 4.28 20.19
C GLN A 81 9.86 4.75 19.12
N GLY A 82 9.67 3.98 18.04
CA GLY A 82 8.78 4.37 16.95
C GLY A 82 9.32 5.47 16.05
N SER A 83 10.62 5.75 16.06
CA SER A 83 11.21 6.86 15.29
C SER A 83 11.06 6.67 13.78
N LEU A 84 11.25 5.45 13.27
CA LEU A 84 11.22 5.18 11.83
C LEU A 84 9.79 5.29 11.29
N ILE A 85 8.82 4.66 11.95
CA ILE A 85 7.41 4.74 11.52
C ILE A 85 6.87 6.17 11.57
N LYS A 86 7.27 6.96 12.57
CA LYS A 86 6.92 8.40 12.64
C LYS A 86 7.54 9.16 11.48
N SER A 87 8.82 8.96 11.20
CA SER A 87 9.48 9.59 10.06
C SER A 87 8.82 9.24 8.73
N ILE A 88 8.34 7.99 8.55
CA ILE A 88 7.57 7.59 7.36
C ILE A 88 6.24 8.36 7.31
N GLN A 89 5.49 8.42 8.42
CA GLN A 89 4.22 9.17 8.49
C GLN A 89 4.43 10.66 8.17
N GLU A 90 5.46 11.28 8.73
CA GLU A 90 5.79 12.70 8.54
C GLU A 90 6.26 13.01 7.11
N SER A 91 7.12 12.17 6.53
CA SER A 91 7.66 12.39 5.19
C SER A 91 6.66 12.09 4.07
N THR A 92 5.72 11.17 4.28
CA THR A 92 4.74 10.75 3.26
C THR A 92 3.36 11.37 3.44
N GLY A 93 3.05 11.87 4.65
CA GLY A 93 1.68 12.25 5.03
C GLY A 93 0.71 11.06 5.17
N ALA A 94 1.19 9.82 5.03
CA ALA A 94 0.35 8.64 5.08
C ALA A 94 -0.02 8.25 6.52
N SER A 95 -1.27 7.81 6.73
CA SER A 95 -1.68 7.18 7.99
C SER A 95 -1.19 5.74 8.05
N VAL A 96 -0.08 5.51 8.74
CA VAL A 96 0.51 4.17 8.91
C VAL A 96 0.03 3.57 10.24
N ARG A 97 -0.54 2.37 10.21
CA ARG A 97 -0.97 1.62 11.40
C ARG A 97 -0.38 0.22 11.39
N VAL A 98 0.23 -0.19 12.51
CA VAL A 98 0.66 -1.57 12.74
C VAL A 98 -0.51 -2.33 13.35
N LEU A 99 -0.96 -3.38 12.67
CA LEU A 99 -2.03 -4.24 13.14
C LEU A 99 -1.41 -5.50 13.75
N SER A 100 -1.71 -5.77 15.03
CA SER A 100 -1.44 -7.10 15.59
C SER A 100 -2.43 -8.11 15.00
N GLY A 101 -1.99 -9.35 14.77
CA GLY A 101 -2.72 -10.40 14.03
C GLY A 101 -4.06 -10.90 14.62
N GLY A 102 -4.75 -10.10 15.43
CA GLY A 102 -6.13 -10.35 15.82
C GLY A 102 -7.10 -9.86 14.74
N MET A 103 -7.63 -10.82 13.98
CA MET A 103 -8.76 -10.68 13.04
C MET A 103 -8.47 -9.97 11.70
N LEU A 104 -8.09 -10.76 10.69
CA LEU A 104 -8.21 -10.43 9.26
C LEU A 104 -9.54 -10.88 8.69
#